data_AF-A0A2K8NXI5-F1
#
_entry.id   AF-A0A2K8NXI5-F1
#
_cell.length_a   1.000
_cell.length_b   1.000
_cell.length_c   1.000
_cell.angle_alpha   90.00
_cell.angle_beta   90.00
_cell.angle_gamma   90.00
#
_symmetry.space_group_name_H-M   'P 1'
#
loop_
_entity.id
_entity.type
_entity.pdbx_description
1 polymer ?
#
loop_
_entity_poly.entity_id
_entity_poly.type
_entity_poly.pdbx_seq_one_letter_code
_entity_poly.pdbx_strand_id
1 'polypeptide(L)'
;MSINKKELELNFFEPALGLIIANLEFLEEELRQEQVDTSRLNILIDNFNDLEKLEDFECTAETLVNLAKDFEKTIASKANLDQFKVMSYLYLATNLAKILENDGQLNEIISNIDNDENETEEQIIEFSKAQVIELIKEKYLSIKNEINQGLKVDDAFNKVLNILIKEEDFNEFNEGNSILIELLMNQFKIKESNIAQIFNWLIFNESIILLINFWEQSLSEMDEEN
;
A
#
# COMPACT_ATOMS: atom_id res chain seq x y z
N MET A 1 -3.39 -21.47 17.88
CA MET A 1 -2.14 -21.76 18.66
C MET A 1 -1.69 -20.45 19.30
N SER A 2 -0.67 -20.43 20.17
CA SER A 2 -0.05 -19.18 20.62
C SER A 2 0.99 -18.80 19.55
N ILE A 3 0.87 -17.61 18.93
CA ILE A 3 1.76 -17.20 17.83
C ILE A 3 3.00 -16.51 18.38
N ASN A 4 4.17 -16.88 17.84
CA ASN A 4 5.42 -16.18 18.13
C ASN A 4 5.54 -14.92 17.26
N LYS A 5 5.96 -13.78 17.84
CA LYS A 5 6.23 -12.52 17.12
C LYS A 5 7.09 -12.69 15.86
N LYS A 6 8.09 -13.58 15.88
CA LYS A 6 8.94 -13.83 14.71
C LYS A 6 8.20 -14.53 13.56
N GLU A 7 7.24 -15.39 13.90
CA GLU A 7 6.39 -16.09 12.93
C GLU A 7 5.37 -15.12 12.33
N LEU A 8 4.81 -14.22 13.15
CA LEU A 8 4.01 -13.09 12.68
C LEU A 8 4.77 -12.24 11.66
N GLU A 9 5.97 -11.78 12.01
CA GLU A 9 6.80 -10.95 11.14
C GLU A 9 7.08 -11.62 9.78
N LEU A 10 7.38 -12.92 9.76
CA LEU A 10 7.62 -13.68 8.53
C LEU A 10 6.34 -13.84 7.69
N ASN A 11 5.21 -14.16 8.32
CA ASN A 11 3.92 -14.31 7.65
C ASN A 11 3.44 -13.01 7.00
N PHE A 12 3.88 -11.84 7.49
CA PHE A 12 3.65 -10.56 6.83
C PHE A 12 4.66 -10.26 5.73
N PHE A 13 5.94 -10.52 6.00
CA PHE A 13 7.03 -10.08 5.14
C PHE A 13 7.04 -10.80 3.79
N GLU A 14 6.87 -12.14 3.78
CA GLU A 14 6.97 -12.92 2.54
C GLU A 14 5.87 -12.58 1.50
N PRO A 15 4.57 -12.53 1.87
CA PRO A 15 3.53 -12.13 0.92
C PRO A 15 3.72 -10.69 0.44
N ALA A 16 4.12 -9.79 1.33
CA ALA A 16 4.37 -8.40 1.00
C ALA A 16 5.52 -8.23 0.02
N LEU A 17 6.60 -9.01 0.18
CA LEU A 17 7.71 -9.04 -0.76
C LEU A 17 7.27 -9.54 -2.14
N GLY A 18 6.46 -10.60 -2.18
CA GLY A 18 5.87 -11.09 -3.43
C GLY A 18 5.04 -10.03 -4.15
N LEU A 19 4.24 -9.25 -3.42
CA LEU A 19 3.46 -8.14 -3.96
C LEU A 19 4.33 -6.99 -4.45
N ILE A 20 5.41 -6.64 -3.75
CA ILE A 20 6.38 -5.63 -4.20
C ILE A 20 6.96 -6.05 -5.55
N ILE A 21 7.49 -7.28 -5.64
CA ILE A 21 8.11 -7.81 -6.86
C ILE A 21 7.12 -7.80 -8.03
N ALA A 22 5.92 -8.37 -7.83
CA ALA A 22 4.90 -8.45 -8.88
C ALA A 22 4.51 -7.05 -9.41
N ASN A 23 4.34 -6.06 -8.52
CA ASN A 23 4.03 -4.71 -8.93
C ASN A 23 5.20 -4.03 -9.67
N LEU A 24 6.45 -4.31 -9.28
CA LEU A 24 7.62 -3.82 -10.02
C LEU A 24 7.74 -4.45 -11.42
N GLU A 25 7.41 -5.74 -11.57
CA GLU A 25 7.35 -6.42 -12.86
C GLU A 25 6.26 -5.84 -13.77
N PHE A 26 5.05 -5.58 -13.24
CA PHE A 26 3.99 -4.91 -14.00
C PHE A 26 4.37 -3.48 -14.40
N LEU A 27 5.00 -2.74 -13.48
CA LEU A 27 5.57 -1.43 -13.79
C LEU A 27 6.60 -1.51 -14.92
N GLU A 28 7.50 -2.49 -14.88
CA GLU A 28 8.51 -2.71 -15.91
C GLU A 28 7.85 -2.98 -17.27
N GLU A 29 6.85 -3.88 -17.31
CA GLU A 29 6.16 -4.24 -18.53
C GLU A 29 5.52 -3.01 -19.20
N GLU A 30 4.73 -2.23 -18.45
CA GLU A 30 4.06 -1.03 -18.94
C GLU A 30 5.06 0.04 -19.43
N LEU A 31 6.15 0.25 -18.69
CA LEU A 31 7.20 1.21 -19.07
C LEU A 31 7.95 0.75 -20.34
N ARG A 32 8.21 -0.55 -20.50
CA ARG A 32 8.85 -1.11 -21.70
C ARG A 32 7.96 -0.95 -22.94
N GLN A 33 6.65 -1.16 -22.81
CA GLN A 33 5.70 -0.93 -23.91
C GLN A 33 5.77 0.53 -24.41
N GLU A 34 6.02 1.48 -23.51
CA GLU A 34 6.23 2.91 -23.80
C GLU A 34 7.69 3.30 -24.12
N GLN A 35 8.55 2.31 -24.39
CA GLN A 35 9.97 2.47 -24.73
C GLN A 35 10.77 3.29 -23.70
N VAL A 36 10.41 3.17 -22.42
CA VAL A 36 11.18 3.75 -21.31
C VAL A 36 12.30 2.79 -20.94
N ASP A 37 13.49 3.34 -20.66
CA ASP A 37 14.62 2.54 -20.14
C ASP A 37 14.28 2.04 -18.72
N THR A 38 14.24 0.71 -18.59
CA THR A 38 13.91 0.00 -17.36
C THR A 38 15.10 -0.74 -16.76
N SER A 39 16.32 -0.52 -17.27
CA SER A 39 17.53 -1.20 -16.77
C SER A 39 17.72 -1.08 -15.25
N ARG A 40 17.50 0.12 -14.69
CA ARG A 40 17.55 0.36 -13.23
C ARG A 40 16.45 -0.37 -12.46
N LEU A 41 15.27 -0.53 -13.06
CA LEU A 41 14.15 -1.25 -12.44
C LEU A 41 14.39 -2.76 -12.46
N ASN A 42 14.92 -3.28 -13.57
CA ASN A 42 15.29 -4.69 -13.70
C ASN A 42 16.31 -5.12 -12.62
N ILE A 43 17.37 -4.32 -12.42
CA ILE A 43 18.36 -4.54 -11.35
C ILE A 43 17.70 -4.50 -9.97
N LEU A 44 16.72 -3.60 -9.76
CA LEU A 44 16.03 -3.51 -8.49
C LEU A 44 15.15 -4.74 -8.22
N ILE A 45 14.47 -5.27 -9.24
CA ILE A 45 13.69 -6.51 -9.17
C ILE A 45 14.62 -7.69 -8.83
N ASP A 46 15.76 -7.81 -9.50
CA ASP A 46 16.76 -8.84 -9.21
C ASP A 46 17.23 -8.75 -7.74
N ASN A 47 17.50 -7.53 -7.24
CA ASN A 47 17.89 -7.34 -5.84
C ASN A 47 16.80 -7.77 -4.84
N PHE A 48 15.52 -7.53 -5.14
CA PHE A 48 14.41 -8.00 -4.30
C PHE A 48 14.28 -9.54 -4.34
N ASN A 49 14.55 -10.17 -5.48
CA ASN A 49 14.53 -11.63 -5.61
C ASN A 49 15.69 -12.31 -4.86
N ASP A 50 16.84 -11.64 -4.76
CA ASP A 50 18.07 -12.17 -4.17
C ASP A 50 18.25 -11.77 -2.68
N LEU A 51 17.18 -11.35 -2.00
CA LEU A 51 17.26 -10.96 -0.59
C LEU A 51 17.59 -12.16 0.32
N GLU A 52 18.74 -12.10 0.98
CA GLU A 52 19.16 -13.10 1.97
C GLU A 52 18.96 -12.64 3.42
N LYS A 53 18.96 -11.31 3.67
CA LYS A 53 18.87 -10.72 5.01
C LYS A 53 17.99 -9.47 5.05
N LEU A 54 17.56 -9.12 6.26
CA LEU A 54 16.72 -7.96 6.50
C LEU A 54 17.45 -6.62 6.22
N GLU A 55 18.76 -6.54 6.49
CA GLU A 55 19.54 -5.35 6.14
C GLU A 55 19.63 -5.13 4.62
N ASP A 56 19.62 -6.22 3.84
CA ASP A 56 19.61 -6.14 2.38
C ASP A 56 18.26 -5.59 1.88
N PHE A 57 17.16 -5.91 2.58
CA PHE A 57 15.83 -5.35 2.30
C PHE A 57 15.81 -3.84 2.51
N GLU A 58 16.28 -3.32 3.65
CA GLU A 58 16.26 -1.87 3.92
C GLU A 58 16.99 -1.07 2.83
N CYS A 59 18.18 -1.54 2.42
CA CYS A 59 18.95 -0.89 1.36
C CYS A 59 18.21 -0.93 0.00
N THR A 60 17.52 -2.04 -0.27
CA THR A 60 16.75 -2.24 -1.51
C THR A 60 15.48 -1.39 -1.51
N ALA A 61 14.77 -1.30 -0.39
CA ALA A 61 13.61 -0.45 -0.16
C ALA A 61 13.98 1.04 -0.32
N GLU A 62 15.07 1.50 0.27
CA GLU A 62 15.54 2.88 0.11
C GLU A 62 15.87 3.19 -1.36
N THR A 63 16.47 2.22 -2.07
CA THR A 63 16.75 2.32 -3.50
C THR A 63 15.46 2.47 -4.31
N LEU A 64 14.43 1.68 -3.99
CA LEU A 64 13.10 1.79 -4.59
C LEU A 64 12.50 3.17 -4.36
N VAL A 65 12.47 3.66 -3.13
CA VAL A 65 11.90 4.98 -2.77
C VAL A 65 12.59 6.12 -3.53
N ASN A 66 13.91 6.03 -3.71
CA ASN A 66 14.66 7.03 -4.46
C ASN A 66 14.41 6.93 -5.97
N LEU A 67 14.35 5.72 -6.52
CA LEU A 67 14.06 5.48 -7.93
C LEU A 67 12.61 5.88 -8.29
N ALA A 68 11.66 5.70 -7.37
CA ALA A 68 10.26 6.06 -7.56
C ALA A 68 10.07 7.53 -7.94
N LYS A 69 10.84 8.44 -7.34
CA LYS A 69 10.78 9.89 -7.64
C LYS A 69 11.14 10.20 -9.11
N ASP A 70 12.01 9.40 -9.72
CA ASP A 70 12.38 9.55 -11.13
C ASP A 70 11.28 8.96 -12.04
N PHE A 71 10.73 7.81 -11.65
CA PHE A 71 9.64 7.18 -12.40
C PHE A 71 8.34 7.96 -12.35
N GLU A 72 7.96 8.55 -11.21
CA GLU A 72 6.79 9.42 -11.08
C GLU A 72 6.80 10.53 -12.15
N LYS A 73 7.94 11.21 -12.31
CA LYS A 73 8.11 12.27 -13.32
C LYS A 73 8.02 11.71 -14.73
N THR A 74 8.61 10.53 -14.95
CA THR A 74 8.60 9.85 -16.24
C THR A 74 7.17 9.47 -16.64
N ILE A 75 6.44 8.80 -15.76
CA ILE A 75 5.03 8.39 -15.93
C ILE A 75 4.15 9.62 -16.20
N ALA A 76 4.26 10.65 -15.37
CA ALA A 76 3.46 11.88 -15.52
C ALA A 76 3.72 12.61 -16.85
N SER A 77 4.90 12.45 -17.45
CA SER A 77 5.26 13.06 -18.74
C SER A 77 4.75 12.29 -19.96
N LYS A 78 4.37 11.01 -19.80
CA LYS A 78 3.93 10.15 -20.91
C LYS A 78 2.42 10.30 -21.12
N ALA A 79 2.04 10.91 -22.25
CA ALA A 79 0.64 11.24 -22.53
C ALA A 79 -0.23 10.06 -22.99
N ASN A 80 0.38 9.01 -23.54
CA ASN A 80 -0.33 7.83 -24.06
C ASN A 80 -0.44 6.69 -23.04
N LEU A 81 0.23 6.84 -21.90
CA LEU A 81 0.23 5.87 -20.83
C LEU A 81 -1.01 6.06 -19.96
N ASP A 82 -1.60 4.96 -19.48
CA ASP A 82 -2.55 5.03 -18.37
C ASP A 82 -1.80 5.38 -17.08
N GLN A 83 -1.66 6.68 -16.84
CA GLN A 83 -0.82 7.21 -15.77
C GLN A 83 -1.26 6.70 -14.40
N PHE A 84 -2.56 6.58 -14.15
CA PHE A 84 -3.06 6.10 -12.86
C PHE A 84 -2.73 4.63 -12.66
N LYS A 85 -2.94 3.79 -13.68
CA LYS A 85 -2.57 2.37 -13.63
C LYS A 85 -1.07 2.17 -13.37
N VAL A 86 -0.22 2.87 -14.11
CA VAL A 86 1.23 2.67 -13.95
C VAL A 86 1.73 3.26 -12.64
N MET A 87 1.15 4.38 -12.20
CA MET A 87 1.48 4.97 -10.90
C MET A 87 0.97 4.10 -9.74
N SER A 88 -0.13 3.36 -9.89
CA SER A 88 -0.59 2.44 -8.83
C SER A 88 0.40 1.32 -8.59
N TYR A 89 0.96 0.71 -9.64
CA TYR A 89 2.03 -0.28 -9.50
C TYR A 89 3.24 0.28 -8.75
N LEU A 90 3.70 1.48 -9.14
CA LEU A 90 4.82 2.14 -8.48
C LEU A 90 4.52 2.44 -7.00
N TYR A 91 3.34 3.00 -6.71
CA TYR A 91 2.93 3.39 -5.37
C TYR A 91 2.67 2.20 -4.46
N LEU A 92 2.05 1.12 -4.96
CA LEU A 92 1.89 -0.12 -4.20
C LEU A 92 3.25 -0.68 -3.78
N ALA A 93 4.17 -0.89 -4.73
CA ALA A 93 5.50 -1.41 -4.42
C ALA A 93 6.25 -0.50 -3.42
N THR A 94 6.23 0.81 -3.65
CA THR A 94 6.94 1.77 -2.80
C THR A 94 6.33 1.88 -1.40
N ASN A 95 5.01 1.87 -1.28
CA ASN A 95 4.33 1.98 0.01
C ASN A 95 4.47 0.68 0.81
N LEU A 96 4.31 -0.48 0.18
CA LEU A 96 4.58 -1.77 0.82
C LEU A 96 6.01 -1.84 1.35
N ALA A 97 7.00 -1.43 0.55
CA ALA A 97 8.38 -1.43 0.99
C ALA A 97 8.58 -0.58 2.27
N LYS A 98 7.99 0.61 2.34
CA LYS A 98 8.03 1.48 3.53
C LYS A 98 7.30 0.90 4.74
N ILE A 99 6.16 0.25 4.51
CA ILE A 99 5.37 -0.36 5.59
C ILE A 99 6.18 -1.46 6.28
N LEU A 100 7.00 -2.20 5.50
CA LEU A 100 7.84 -3.30 5.97
C LEU A 100 9.22 -2.87 6.52
N GLU A 101 9.60 -1.59 6.42
CA GLU A 101 10.85 -1.10 7.03
C GLU A 101 10.85 -1.37 8.55
N ASN A 102 12.03 -1.50 9.16
CA ASN A 102 12.15 -1.85 10.59
C ASN A 102 11.45 -0.83 11.52
N ASP A 103 11.38 0.43 11.11
CA ASP A 103 10.64 1.51 11.77
C ASP A 103 9.32 1.85 11.05
N GLY A 104 8.87 0.99 10.16
CA GLY A 104 7.63 1.10 9.39
C GLY A 104 6.37 0.81 10.19
N GLN A 105 5.21 1.12 9.59
CA GLN A 105 3.89 1.00 10.22
C GLN A 105 3.55 -0.43 10.66
N LEU A 106 4.04 -1.45 9.95
CA LEU A 106 3.76 -2.82 10.32
C LEU A 106 4.38 -3.17 11.68
N ASN A 107 5.62 -2.76 11.92
CA ASN A 107 6.29 -3.01 13.18
C ASN A 107 5.64 -2.26 14.34
N GLU A 108 5.07 -1.08 14.09
CA GLU A 108 4.25 -0.35 15.06
C GLU A 108 2.97 -1.12 15.41
N ILE A 109 2.23 -1.60 14.40
CA ILE A 109 1.03 -2.44 14.60
C ILE A 109 1.38 -3.70 15.39
N ILE A 110 2.43 -4.43 14.97
CA ILE A 110 2.86 -5.66 15.63
C ILE A 110 3.32 -5.41 17.08
N SER A 111 4.00 -4.29 17.33
CA SER A 111 4.48 -3.96 18.68
C SER A 111 3.38 -3.51 19.63
N ASN A 112 2.24 -3.06 19.10
CA ASN A 112 1.06 -2.69 19.88
C ASN A 112 0.16 -3.88 20.22
N ILE A 113 0.38 -5.05 19.58
CA ILE A 113 -0.23 -6.31 20.02
C ILE A 113 0.38 -6.66 21.38
N ASP A 114 -0.45 -6.66 22.42
CA ASP A 114 -0.02 -7.01 23.77
C ASP A 114 0.27 -8.52 23.78
N ASN A 115 1.53 -8.91 24.05
CA ASN A 115 1.97 -10.31 24.01
C ASN A 115 1.46 -11.09 25.24
N ASP A 116 0.17 -11.07 25.51
CA ASP A 116 -0.41 -12.09 26.38
C ASP A 116 -0.39 -13.40 25.59
N GLU A 117 0.32 -14.43 26.06
CA GLU A 117 0.55 -15.71 25.36
C GLU A 117 -0.77 -16.46 25.00
N ASN A 118 -1.92 -15.89 25.38
CA ASN A 118 -3.27 -16.43 25.24
C ASN A 118 -4.12 -15.78 24.13
N GLU A 119 -3.64 -14.74 23.43
CA GLU A 119 -4.42 -14.17 22.31
C GLU A 119 -4.48 -15.14 21.12
N THR A 120 -5.67 -15.27 20.53
CA THR A 120 -5.85 -16.04 19.30
C THR A 120 -5.49 -15.22 18.07
N GLU A 121 -5.20 -15.91 16.97
CA GLU A 121 -4.83 -15.29 15.68
C GLU A 121 -5.96 -14.37 15.16
N GLU A 122 -7.21 -14.80 15.33
CA GLU A 122 -8.41 -13.99 15.03
C GLU A 122 -8.45 -12.69 15.87
N GLN A 123 -8.13 -12.76 17.16
CA GLN A 123 -8.08 -11.56 18.01
C GLN A 123 -6.98 -10.60 17.55
N ILE A 124 -5.84 -11.14 17.14
CA ILE A 124 -4.74 -10.36 16.61
C ILE A 124 -5.11 -9.69 15.26
N ILE A 125 -5.80 -10.39 14.36
CA ILE A 125 -6.30 -9.81 13.10
C ILE A 125 -7.24 -8.65 13.39
N GLU A 126 -8.25 -8.87 14.26
CA GLU A 126 -9.25 -7.85 14.56
C GLU A 126 -8.62 -6.63 15.25
N PHE A 127 -7.65 -6.85 16.13
CA PHE A 127 -6.84 -5.75 16.69
C PHE A 127 -6.09 -4.98 15.60
N SER A 128 -5.46 -5.70 14.67
CA SER A 128 -4.69 -5.10 13.57
C SER A 128 -5.58 -4.31 12.62
N LYS A 129 -6.77 -4.83 12.27
CA LYS A 129 -7.80 -4.10 11.50
C LYS A 129 -8.17 -2.79 12.19
N ALA A 130 -8.40 -2.80 13.50
CA ALA A 130 -8.72 -1.60 14.26
C ALA A 130 -7.58 -0.55 14.25
N GLN A 131 -6.32 -0.98 14.39
CA GLN A 131 -5.17 -0.07 14.29
C GLN A 131 -5.04 0.53 12.89
N VAL A 132 -5.24 -0.29 11.85
CA VAL A 132 -5.18 0.14 10.45
C VAL A 132 -6.26 1.17 10.13
N ILE A 133 -7.47 0.99 10.67
CA ILE A 133 -8.57 1.95 10.52
C ILE A 133 -8.17 3.35 10.99
N GLU A 134 -7.55 3.46 12.17
CA GLU A 134 -7.14 4.76 12.71
C GLU A 134 -6.07 5.42 11.82
N LEU A 135 -5.12 4.63 11.33
CA LEU A 135 -4.06 5.10 10.45
C LEU A 135 -4.59 5.58 9.09
N ILE A 136 -5.58 4.88 8.53
CA ILE A 136 -6.26 5.24 7.28
C ILE A 136 -7.06 6.53 7.43
N LYS A 137 -7.76 6.70 8.57
CA LYS A 137 -8.53 7.92 8.87
C LYS A 137 -7.66 9.17 8.83
N GLU A 138 -6.42 9.12 9.32
CA GLU A 138 -5.49 10.26 9.24
C GLU A 138 -5.21 10.69 7.79
N LYS A 139 -5.10 9.73 6.86
CA LYS A 139 -4.93 10.02 5.43
C LYS A 139 -6.19 10.64 4.83
N TYR A 140 -7.38 10.14 5.19
CA TYR A 140 -8.63 10.75 4.73
C TYR A 140 -8.83 12.17 5.27
N LEU A 141 -8.45 12.44 6.52
CA LEU A 141 -8.44 13.79 7.06
C LEU A 141 -7.47 14.70 6.30
N SER A 142 -6.32 14.17 5.87
CA SER A 142 -5.37 14.91 5.02
C SER A 142 -5.98 15.25 3.65
N ILE A 143 -6.67 14.32 3.00
CA ILE A 143 -7.42 14.58 1.75
C ILE A 143 -8.51 15.62 1.98
N LYS A 144 -9.24 15.53 3.10
CA LYS A 144 -10.29 16.49 3.45
C LYS A 144 -9.74 17.90 3.60
N ASN A 145 -8.53 18.03 4.15
CA ASN A 145 -7.85 19.31 4.28
C ASN A 145 -7.51 19.91 2.91
N GLU A 146 -7.02 19.11 1.95
CA GLU A 146 -6.78 19.58 0.56
C GLU A 146 -8.06 20.10 -0.10
N ILE A 147 -9.19 19.39 0.09
CA ILE A 147 -10.50 19.85 -0.40
C ILE A 147 -10.89 21.18 0.24
N ASN A 148 -10.73 21.31 1.56
CA ASN A 148 -11.03 22.55 2.27
C ASN A 148 -10.13 23.72 1.85
N GLN A 149 -8.91 23.44 1.38
CA GLN A 149 -7.96 24.43 0.85
C GLN A 149 -8.23 24.83 -0.61
N GLY A 150 -9.20 24.22 -1.27
CA GLY A 150 -9.70 24.65 -2.57
C GLY A 150 -9.60 23.61 -3.69
N LEU A 151 -9.17 22.38 -3.41
CA LEU A 151 -9.31 21.29 -4.37
C LEU A 151 -10.80 21.05 -4.66
N LYS A 152 -11.19 21.19 -5.92
CA LYS A 152 -12.56 20.97 -6.38
C LYS A 152 -12.74 19.52 -6.77
N VAL A 153 -13.38 18.75 -5.91
CA VAL A 153 -13.82 17.37 -6.17
C VAL A 153 -15.33 17.32 -6.41
N ASP A 154 -15.81 16.26 -7.03
CA ASP A 154 -17.23 16.03 -7.22
C ASP A 154 -17.93 15.69 -5.90
N ASP A 155 -19.24 15.98 -5.83
CA ASP A 155 -20.06 15.72 -4.64
C ASP A 155 -20.02 14.25 -4.22
N ALA A 156 -19.91 13.32 -5.17
CA ALA A 156 -19.80 11.90 -4.90
C ALA A 156 -18.52 11.58 -4.11
N PHE A 157 -17.36 12.06 -4.57
CA PHE A 157 -16.07 11.86 -3.90
C PHE A 157 -16.12 12.40 -2.48
N ASN A 158 -16.60 13.63 -2.30
CA ASN A 158 -16.69 14.26 -0.99
C ASN A 158 -17.64 13.50 -0.04
N LYS A 159 -18.76 12.95 -0.55
CA LYS A 159 -19.68 12.14 0.26
C LYS A 159 -19.03 10.86 0.75
N VAL A 160 -18.41 10.09 -0.14
CA VAL A 160 -17.72 8.84 0.21
C VAL A 160 -16.62 9.13 1.23
N LEU A 161 -15.79 10.14 1.01
CA LEU A 161 -14.74 10.54 1.95
C LEU A 161 -15.29 10.86 3.35
N ASN A 162 -16.40 11.59 3.44
CA ASN A 162 -17.01 11.94 4.73
C ASN A 162 -17.65 10.76 5.45
N ILE A 163 -18.08 9.72 4.73
CA ILE A 163 -18.54 8.46 5.31
C ILE A 163 -17.33 7.74 5.92
N LEU A 164 -16.29 7.54 5.12
CA LEU A 164 -15.10 6.80 5.54
C LEU A 164 -14.32 7.43 6.70
N ILE A 165 -14.33 8.76 6.84
CA ILE A 165 -13.73 9.43 8.01
C ILE A 165 -14.40 9.00 9.33
N LYS A 166 -15.65 8.53 9.28
CA LYS A 166 -16.43 8.11 10.45
C LYS A 166 -16.64 6.60 10.52
N GLU A 167 -16.12 5.88 9.54
CA GLU A 167 -16.32 4.44 9.45
C GLU A 167 -15.48 3.73 10.51
N GLU A 168 -15.96 2.59 10.97
CA GLU A 168 -15.30 1.72 11.95
C GLU A 168 -15.22 0.27 11.43
N ASP A 169 -15.94 -0.08 10.37
CA ASP A 169 -15.86 -1.39 9.73
C ASP A 169 -14.75 -1.45 8.67
N PHE A 170 -13.82 -2.40 8.84
CA PHE A 170 -12.67 -2.56 7.96
C PHE A 170 -13.03 -2.90 6.50
N ASN A 171 -14.10 -3.67 6.27
CA ASN A 171 -14.52 -4.03 4.92
C ASN A 171 -15.13 -2.81 4.20
N GLU A 172 -15.90 -2.00 4.92
CA GLU A 172 -16.42 -0.73 4.39
C GLU A 172 -15.27 0.24 4.02
N PHE A 173 -14.16 0.24 4.78
CA PHE A 173 -12.93 0.96 4.40
C PHE A 173 -12.33 0.46 3.09
N ASN A 174 -12.23 -0.86 2.91
CA ASN A 174 -11.70 -1.49 1.70
C ASN A 174 -12.52 -1.10 0.47
N GLU A 175 -13.84 -1.30 0.52
CA GLU A 175 -14.74 -0.95 -0.59
C GLU A 175 -14.74 0.55 -0.85
N GLY A 176 -14.81 1.37 0.19
CA GLY A 176 -14.83 2.81 0.05
C GLY A 176 -13.52 3.40 -0.49
N ASN A 177 -12.35 2.85 -0.12
CA ASN A 177 -11.07 3.28 -0.66
C ASN A 177 -10.99 3.05 -2.17
N SER A 178 -11.42 1.87 -2.61
CA SER A 178 -11.54 1.52 -4.03
C SER A 178 -12.44 2.50 -4.78
N ILE A 179 -13.61 2.82 -4.21
CA ILE A 179 -14.53 3.82 -4.80
C ILE A 179 -13.88 5.20 -4.88
N LEU A 180 -13.15 5.65 -3.86
CA LEU A 180 -12.45 6.94 -3.89
C LEU A 180 -11.38 6.97 -4.99
N ILE A 181 -10.63 5.88 -5.17
CA ILE A 181 -9.63 5.75 -6.24
C ILE A 181 -10.31 5.91 -7.60
N GLU A 182 -11.38 5.16 -7.86
CA GLU A 182 -12.10 5.24 -9.14
C GLU A 182 -12.67 6.63 -9.41
N LEU A 183 -13.28 7.26 -8.40
CA LEU A 183 -13.82 8.61 -8.53
C LEU A 183 -12.71 9.63 -8.82
N LEU A 184 -11.55 9.51 -8.17
CA LEU A 184 -10.40 10.38 -8.44
C LEU A 184 -9.90 10.20 -9.89
N MET A 185 -9.75 8.95 -10.33
CA MET A 185 -9.26 8.60 -11.67
C MET A 185 -10.19 9.10 -12.77
N ASN A 186 -11.51 9.06 -12.54
CA ASN A 186 -12.51 9.53 -13.49
C ASN A 186 -12.59 11.07 -13.57
N GLN A 187 -12.23 11.76 -12.49
CA GLN A 187 -12.37 13.21 -12.39
C GLN A 187 -11.12 13.97 -12.85
N PHE A 188 -9.93 13.42 -12.64
CA PHE A 188 -8.69 14.17 -12.76
C PHE A 188 -7.68 13.52 -13.70
N LYS A 189 -6.61 14.26 -14.02
CA LYS A 189 -5.37 13.70 -14.55
C LYS A 189 -4.28 13.77 -13.49
N ILE A 190 -3.41 12.76 -13.44
CA ILE A 190 -2.32 12.69 -12.46
C ILE A 190 -1.44 13.95 -12.40
N LYS A 191 -1.21 14.60 -13.55
CA LYS A 191 -0.37 15.79 -13.66
C LYS A 191 -0.96 17.06 -13.02
N GLU A 192 -2.21 17.02 -12.58
CA GLU A 192 -2.85 18.14 -11.89
C GLU A 192 -2.30 18.25 -10.45
N SER A 193 -2.18 19.49 -9.95
CA SER A 193 -1.56 19.73 -8.63
C SER A 193 -2.25 18.92 -7.55
N ASN A 194 -1.46 18.27 -6.70
CA ASN A 194 -1.87 17.50 -5.52
C ASN A 194 -2.63 16.20 -5.83
N ILE A 195 -3.01 15.92 -7.09
CA ILE A 195 -3.73 14.68 -7.46
C ILE A 195 -2.83 13.45 -7.29
N ALA A 196 -1.59 13.49 -7.76
CA ALA A 196 -0.64 12.39 -7.56
C ALA A 196 -0.42 12.09 -6.07
N GLN A 197 -0.39 13.12 -5.22
CA GLN A 197 -0.23 12.97 -3.78
C GLN A 197 -1.47 12.33 -3.13
N ILE A 198 -2.67 12.80 -3.48
CA ILE A 198 -3.93 12.23 -2.99
C ILE A 198 -4.07 10.78 -3.45
N PHE A 199 -3.74 10.51 -4.71
CA PHE A 199 -3.71 9.16 -5.24
C PHE A 199 -2.74 8.28 -4.45
N ASN A 200 -1.53 8.76 -4.16
CA ASN A 200 -0.57 8.03 -3.34
C ASN A 200 -1.11 7.74 -1.93
N TRP A 201 -1.82 8.68 -1.30
CA TRP A 201 -2.46 8.42 0.00
C TRP A 201 -3.53 7.33 -0.07
N LEU A 202 -4.34 7.30 -1.13
CA LEU A 202 -5.34 6.24 -1.33
C LEU A 202 -4.69 4.89 -1.63
N ILE A 203 -3.61 4.86 -2.43
CA ILE A 203 -2.86 3.64 -2.70
C ILE A 203 -2.08 3.15 -1.47
N PHE A 204 -1.64 4.07 -0.61
CA PHE A 204 -1.06 3.71 0.68
C PHE A 204 -2.09 3.00 1.58
N ASN A 205 -3.31 3.51 1.66
CA ASN A 205 -4.40 2.83 2.38
C ASN A 205 -4.64 1.43 1.79
N GLU A 206 -4.73 1.34 0.46
CA GLU A 206 -4.90 0.08 -0.27
C GLU A 206 -3.79 -0.92 0.08
N SER A 207 -2.55 -0.46 0.18
CA SER A 207 -1.38 -1.31 0.49
C SER A 207 -1.51 -1.96 1.86
N ILE A 208 -1.93 -1.20 2.88
CA ILE A 208 -2.09 -1.74 4.24
C ILE A 208 -3.31 -2.65 4.33
N ILE A 209 -4.43 -2.27 3.70
CA ILE A 209 -5.63 -3.10 3.65
C ILE A 209 -5.31 -4.46 3.01
N LEU A 210 -4.59 -4.44 1.89
CA LEU A 210 -4.18 -5.63 1.17
C LEU A 210 -3.33 -6.56 2.05
N LEU A 211 -2.38 -6.02 2.82
CA LEU A 211 -1.57 -6.80 3.74
C LEU A 211 -2.40 -7.51 4.82
N ILE A 212 -3.34 -6.80 5.45
CA ILE A 212 -4.21 -7.40 6.47
C ILE A 212 -5.11 -8.48 5.85
N ASN A 213 -5.66 -8.25 4.66
CA ASN A 213 -6.47 -9.24 3.96
C ASN A 213 -5.69 -10.51 3.61
N PHE A 214 -4.45 -10.39 3.13
CA PHE A 214 -3.60 -11.54 2.85
C PHE A 214 -3.31 -12.37 4.10
N TRP A 215 -3.12 -11.69 5.22
CA TRP A 215 -2.87 -12.37 6.48
C TRP A 215 -4.11 -13.13 6.97
N GLU A 216 -5.29 -12.50 6.91
CA GLU A 216 -6.56 -13.15 7.24
C GLU A 216 -6.82 -14.40 6.38
N GLN A 217 -6.48 -14.32 5.09
CA GLN A 217 -6.57 -15.47 4.18
C GLN A 217 -5.58 -16.58 4.53
N SER A 218 -4.32 -16.22 4.78
CA SER A 218 -3.27 -17.18 5.13
C SER A 218 -3.65 -17.98 6.39
N LEU A 219 -4.27 -17.33 7.37
CA LEU A 219 -4.75 -17.97 8.59
C LEU A 219 -5.93 -18.91 8.33
N SER A 220 -6.87 -18.49 7.48
CA SER A 220 -8.02 -19.32 7.10
C SER A 220 -7.59 -20.61 6.38
N GLU A 221 -6.56 -20.55 5.54
CA GLU A 221 -6.03 -21.72 4.82
C GLU A 221 -5.30 -22.70 5.75
N MET A 222 -4.59 -22.20 6.77
CA MET A 222 -3.89 -23.04 7.76
C MET A 222 -4.86 -23.80 8.70
N ASP A 223 -6.04 -23.25 8.96
CA ASP A 223 -7.09 -23.92 9.75
C ASP A 223 -7.81 -25.03 8.96
N GLU A 224 -7.86 -24.96 7.63
CA GLU A 224 -8.43 -26.01 6.77
C GLU A 224 -7.49 -27.21 6.56
N GLU A 225 -6.18 -27.02 6.72
CA GLU A 225 -5.17 -28.08 6.59
C GLU A 225 -4.88 -28.86 7.90
N ASN A 226 -5.49 -28.46 9.03
CA ASN A 226 -5.35 -29.09 10.35
C ASN A 226 -6.57 -29.93 10.78
#